data_AF-L7LR64-F1
#
_entry.id   AF-L7LR64-F1
#
_cell.length_a   1.000
_cell.length_b   1.000
_cell.length_c   1.000
_cell.angle_alpha   90.00
_cell.angle_beta   90.00
_cell.angle_gamma   90.00
#
_symmetry.space_group_name_H-M   'P 1'
#
loop_
_entity.id
_entity.type
_entity.pdbx_description
1 polymer ?
#
loop_
_entity_poly.entity_id
_entity_poly.type
_entity_poly.pdbx_seq_one_letter_code
_entity_poly.pdbx_strand_id
1 'polypeptide(L)'
;MLVYPVIVQERTSAGNMTLLLHDRLTLNLERSTVLADKLVMVTSSQHQRLVKTVDTSSIQKTLYHDNHHGSSLMVQQRDGTVKVEGIINHKLRIKPVPQSERSSQGHTLHRIYEVQETDDDLARMVSNDQVPLKNTAAMSPSHVQSAEPVLPRILLEEFVVEVTVISDQLHQVHYQNDDDLIVYLAVMMNAVNLRYHGMQNPRIRFRLVGVTRSLVDVFASYIAGGYLEAYGTIEGLVNYVSNGNIPEQTDVVYLITHRDMVNGRSGLAPAEQRMTGLSYVGGVCTKEKIGMGEDIAQSYRGVFTMAHELGHTLGAQHDQVGHRECPWSAGSLMSYVDGGENRYRLTPCSKRQIRSVVSKLPEWCLMETSRRNYMVNPGTLPGNMISADLFCKLYLRRKTNSPEQYTKITPEFSQKCKMQCCYVTGRLTWCYEVDILDGMSCGEGKTCLKGACRRRHPW
;
A
#
# COMPACT_ATOMS: atom_id res chain seq x y z
N MET A 1 24.75 -11.39 -12.87
CA MET A 1 25.11 -12.84 -12.82
C MET A 1 23.92 -13.68 -13.21
N LEU A 2 24.12 -14.76 -13.96
CA LEU A 2 23.07 -15.70 -14.36
C LEU A 2 23.11 -16.94 -13.46
N VAL A 3 21.95 -17.42 -13.02
CA VAL A 3 21.82 -18.55 -12.09
C VAL A 3 20.60 -19.41 -12.38
N TYR A 4 20.62 -20.66 -11.89
CA TYR A 4 19.47 -21.57 -11.89
C TYR A 4 19.12 -21.90 -10.43
N PRO A 5 18.17 -21.18 -9.81
CA PRO A 5 17.76 -21.42 -8.43
C PRO A 5 17.20 -22.83 -8.24
N VAL A 6 17.61 -23.51 -7.17
CA VAL A 6 17.15 -24.85 -6.83
C VAL A 6 16.75 -24.91 -5.36
N ILE A 7 15.62 -25.55 -5.08
CA ILE A 7 15.21 -25.85 -3.71
C ILE A 7 15.94 -27.12 -3.28
N VAL A 8 16.80 -27.02 -2.27
CA VAL A 8 17.65 -28.14 -1.82
C VAL A 8 17.08 -28.88 -0.61
N GLN A 9 16.16 -28.26 0.14
CA GLN A 9 15.44 -28.89 1.24
C GLN A 9 14.08 -28.22 1.45
N GLU A 10 13.02 -29.02 1.57
CA GLU A 10 11.71 -28.58 2.06
C GLU A 10 11.49 -29.15 3.47
N ARG A 11 11.21 -28.29 4.46
CA ARG A 11 10.96 -28.70 5.84
C ARG A 11 9.45 -28.64 6.12
N THR A 12 8.86 -29.81 6.35
CA THR A 12 7.40 -30.05 6.35
C THR A 12 6.63 -29.44 7.53
N SER A 13 7.28 -29.04 8.63
CA SER A 13 6.56 -28.56 9.83
C SER A 13 6.22 -27.06 9.83
N ALA A 14 6.83 -26.24 8.96
CA ALA A 14 6.60 -24.78 8.91
C ALA A 14 6.46 -24.21 7.49
N GLY A 15 6.62 -25.04 6.45
CA GLY A 15 6.69 -24.54 5.07
C GLY A 15 7.98 -23.77 4.77
N ASN A 16 9.02 -23.97 5.57
CA ASN A 16 10.34 -23.40 5.36
C ASN A 16 11.08 -24.17 4.26
N MET A 17 11.91 -23.46 3.49
CA MET A 17 12.71 -24.07 2.43
C MET A 17 14.11 -23.49 2.37
N THR A 18 15.05 -24.28 1.90
CA THR A 18 16.40 -23.81 1.58
C THR A 18 16.53 -23.63 0.07
N LEU A 19 16.78 -22.40 -0.35
CA LEU A 19 16.94 -22.01 -1.75
C LEU A 19 18.42 -21.76 -2.06
N LEU A 20 18.99 -22.59 -2.92
CA LEU A 20 20.34 -22.40 -3.45
C LEU A 20 20.26 -21.52 -4.69
N LEU A 21 20.93 -20.36 -4.68
CA LEU A 21 21.05 -19.49 -5.84
C LEU A 21 22.32 -19.78 -6.63
N HIS A 22 23.44 -19.99 -5.94
CA HIS A 22 24.72 -20.49 -6.49
C HIS A 22 25.63 -20.92 -5.32
N ASP A 23 26.82 -21.47 -5.60
CA ASP A 23 27.71 -22.12 -4.62
C ASP A 23 28.08 -21.31 -3.36
N ARG A 24 27.87 -19.99 -3.36
CA ARG A 24 28.19 -19.10 -2.23
C ARG A 24 26.98 -18.36 -1.66
N LEU A 25 25.78 -18.62 -2.17
CA LEU A 25 24.57 -17.93 -1.77
C LEU A 25 23.41 -18.90 -1.64
N THR A 26 23.08 -19.17 -0.38
CA THR A 26 21.97 -20.02 0.04
C THR A 26 21.08 -19.23 0.98
N LEU A 27 19.77 -19.26 0.73
CA LEU A 27 18.78 -18.59 1.54
C LEU A 27 17.94 -19.60 2.31
N ASN A 28 17.71 -19.32 3.59
CA ASN A 28 16.82 -20.07 4.46
C ASN A 28 15.50 -19.31 4.55
N LEU A 29 14.54 -19.77 3.76
CA LEU A 29 13.29 -19.09 3.51
C LEU A 29 12.21 -19.54 4.48
N GLU A 30 11.55 -18.57 5.10
CA GLU A 30 10.37 -18.72 5.94
C GLU A 30 9.16 -18.08 5.25
N ARG A 31 7.96 -18.64 5.45
CA ARG A 31 6.73 -18.07 4.85
C ARG A 31 6.47 -16.66 5.41
N SER A 32 6.07 -15.75 4.52
CA SER A 32 5.71 -14.38 4.88
C SER A 32 4.20 -14.17 4.86
N THR A 33 3.67 -13.51 5.89
CA THR A 33 2.27 -13.09 5.96
C THR A 33 2.21 -11.56 5.95
N VAL A 34 2.06 -10.98 4.76
CA VAL A 34 2.10 -9.52 4.57
C VAL A 34 0.85 -8.97 3.87
N LEU A 35 0.02 -9.83 3.30
CA LEU A 35 -1.22 -9.43 2.63
C LEU A 35 -2.42 -9.64 3.59
N ALA A 36 -3.49 -8.89 3.38
CA ALA A 36 -4.81 -9.30 3.84
C ALA A 36 -5.29 -10.47 2.96
N ASP A 37 -6.00 -11.45 3.56
CA ASP A 37 -6.58 -12.58 2.81
C ASP A 37 -7.46 -12.12 1.65
N LYS A 38 -8.17 -11.01 1.87
CA LYS A 38 -8.97 -10.30 0.88
C LYS A 38 -8.48 -8.86 0.79
N LEU A 39 -7.78 -8.57 -0.30
CA LEU A 39 -7.23 -7.24 -0.57
C LEU A 39 -8.21 -6.41 -1.38
N VAL A 40 -8.40 -5.15 -1.00
CA VAL A 40 -9.25 -4.22 -1.74
C VAL A 40 -8.46 -3.57 -2.87
N MET A 41 -8.87 -3.82 -4.11
CA MET A 41 -8.27 -3.24 -5.30
C MET A 41 -9.17 -2.14 -5.84
N VAL A 42 -8.63 -0.94 -5.98
CA VAL A 42 -9.31 0.23 -6.55
C VAL A 42 -8.64 0.62 -7.87
N THR A 43 -9.42 0.80 -8.93
CA THR A 43 -8.96 1.49 -10.14
C THR A 43 -9.65 2.84 -10.19
N SER A 44 -8.88 3.91 -10.03
CA SER A 44 -9.38 5.29 -9.97
C SER A 44 -9.06 6.05 -11.24
N SER A 45 -10.07 6.68 -11.83
CA SER A 45 -9.95 7.68 -12.89
C SER A 45 -10.56 9.01 -12.43
N GLN A 46 -10.52 10.04 -13.26
CA GLN A 46 -11.09 11.35 -12.94
C GLN A 46 -12.61 11.31 -12.60
N HIS A 47 -13.37 10.39 -13.19
CA HIS A 47 -14.84 10.35 -13.07
C HIS A 47 -15.40 9.05 -12.50
N GLN A 48 -14.57 8.02 -12.38
CA GLN A 48 -15.01 6.66 -12.03
C GLN A 48 -14.00 5.98 -11.12
N ARG A 49 -14.55 5.23 -10.16
CA ARG A 49 -13.80 4.36 -9.26
C ARG A 49 -14.40 2.97 -9.37
N LEU A 50 -13.58 2.00 -9.75
CA LEU A 50 -13.93 0.59 -9.75
C LEU A 50 -13.29 -0.05 -8.52
N VAL A 51 -14.11 -0.59 -7.62
CA VAL A 51 -13.64 -1.31 -6.44
C VAL A 51 -13.91 -2.79 -6.66
N LYS A 52 -12.90 -3.63 -6.40
CA LYS A 52 -13.04 -5.08 -6.37
C LYS A 52 -12.22 -5.66 -5.23
N THR A 53 -12.56 -6.89 -4.83
CA THR A 53 -11.79 -7.64 -3.85
C THR A 53 -10.99 -8.73 -4.55
N VAL A 54 -9.72 -8.87 -4.18
CA VAL A 54 -8.81 -9.90 -4.68
C VAL A 54 -8.52 -10.88 -3.54
N ASP A 55 -8.76 -12.17 -3.78
CA ASP A 55 -8.32 -13.23 -2.86
C ASP A 55 -6.80 -13.40 -3.04
N THR A 56 -6.04 -13.14 -1.98
CA THR A 56 -4.58 -13.17 -2.02
C THR A 56 -4.01 -14.50 -1.56
N SER A 57 -4.83 -15.49 -1.19
CA SER A 57 -4.37 -16.75 -0.58
C SER A 57 -3.37 -17.52 -1.45
N SER A 58 -3.50 -17.45 -2.78
CA SER A 58 -2.55 -18.04 -3.73
C SER A 58 -1.21 -17.29 -3.73
N ILE A 59 -1.23 -15.95 -3.69
CA ILE A 59 -0.05 -15.09 -3.63
C ILE A 59 0.66 -15.26 -2.28
N GLN A 60 -0.06 -15.27 -1.16
CA GLN A 60 0.54 -15.46 0.17
C GLN A 60 1.34 -16.76 0.28
N LYS A 61 0.92 -17.83 -0.41
CA LYS A 61 1.62 -19.12 -0.42
C LYS A 61 2.97 -19.08 -1.13
N THR A 62 3.24 -18.06 -1.94
CA THR A 62 4.49 -17.91 -2.70
C THR A 62 5.44 -16.89 -2.09
N LEU A 63 5.05 -16.19 -1.02
CA LEU A 63 5.88 -15.15 -0.38
C LEU A 63 6.75 -15.71 0.74
N TYR A 64 8.04 -15.38 0.70
CA TYR A 64 9.03 -15.82 1.67
C TYR A 64 10.00 -14.71 2.05
N HIS A 65 10.64 -14.86 3.21
CA HIS A 65 11.76 -14.03 3.65
C HIS A 65 12.91 -14.85 4.22
N ASP A 66 14.10 -14.25 4.24
CA ASP A 66 15.28 -14.75 4.98
C ASP A 66 15.74 -13.63 5.91
N ASN A 67 15.71 -13.87 7.22
CA ASN A 67 16.07 -12.87 8.23
C ASN A 67 17.56 -12.54 8.25
N HIS A 68 18.43 -13.47 7.85
CA HIS A 68 19.88 -13.28 7.89
C HIS A 68 20.37 -12.37 6.77
N HIS A 69 19.87 -12.56 5.56
CA HIS A 69 20.22 -11.79 4.37
C HIS A 69 19.30 -10.58 4.16
N GLY A 70 18.18 -10.52 4.90
CA GLY A 70 17.15 -9.52 4.66
C GLY A 70 16.43 -9.75 3.34
N SER A 71 16.30 -11.00 2.89
CA SER A 71 15.67 -11.35 1.63
C SER A 71 14.14 -11.26 1.73
N SER A 72 13.50 -10.85 0.64
CA SER A 72 12.05 -10.87 0.46
C SER A 72 11.78 -11.34 -0.96
N LEU A 73 11.19 -12.53 -1.11
CA LEU A 73 11.11 -13.21 -2.39
C LEU A 73 9.72 -13.78 -2.63
N MET A 74 9.27 -13.67 -3.87
CA MET A 74 8.27 -14.56 -4.42
C MET A 74 8.96 -15.81 -4.95
N VAL A 75 8.56 -16.99 -4.48
CA VAL A 75 9.01 -18.30 -4.95
C VAL A 75 7.82 -19.09 -5.43
N GLN A 76 7.78 -19.36 -6.74
CA GLN A 76 6.76 -20.18 -7.39
C GLN A 76 7.38 -21.49 -7.86
N GLN A 77 6.72 -22.60 -7.53
CA GLN A 77 7.12 -23.94 -7.98
C GLN A 77 6.02 -24.48 -8.90
N ARG A 78 6.38 -24.89 -10.12
CA ARG A 78 5.46 -25.51 -11.06
C ARG A 78 6.18 -26.56 -11.88
N ASP A 79 5.65 -27.79 -11.89
CA ASP A 79 6.16 -28.91 -12.69
C ASP A 79 7.67 -29.16 -12.49
N GLY A 80 8.14 -29.08 -11.23
CA GLY A 80 9.56 -29.23 -10.88
C GLY A 80 10.45 -28.01 -11.17
N THR A 81 9.88 -26.92 -11.71
CA THR A 81 10.61 -25.69 -12.04
C THR A 81 10.35 -24.61 -11.02
N VAL A 82 11.43 -23.95 -10.58
CA VAL A 82 11.37 -22.87 -9.58
C VAL A 82 11.53 -21.53 -10.29
N LYS A 83 10.62 -20.60 -10.03
CA LYS A 83 10.73 -19.20 -10.40
C LYS A 83 10.86 -18.36 -9.15
N VAL A 84 11.85 -17.48 -9.14
CA VAL A 84 12.21 -16.63 -8.01
C VAL A 84 12.29 -15.19 -8.47
N GLU A 85 11.58 -14.30 -7.79
CA GLU A 85 11.65 -12.87 -8.05
C GLU A 85 11.62 -12.09 -6.73
N GLY A 86 12.44 -11.05 -6.63
CA GLY A 86 12.45 -10.16 -5.48
C GLY A 86 13.83 -9.69 -5.03
N ILE A 87 13.94 -9.50 -3.72
CA ILE A 87 15.08 -8.91 -3.04
C ILE A 87 15.91 -10.02 -2.37
N ILE A 88 17.18 -10.13 -2.72
CA ILE A 88 18.12 -11.06 -2.07
C ILE A 88 18.69 -10.41 -0.81
N ASN A 89 19.15 -9.17 -0.93
CA ASN A 89 19.68 -8.39 0.18
C ASN A 89 19.62 -6.90 -0.18
N HIS A 90 20.30 -6.05 0.58
CA HIS A 90 20.30 -4.61 0.35
C HIS A 90 20.70 -4.20 -1.09
N LYS A 91 21.66 -4.89 -1.72
CA LYS A 91 22.16 -4.58 -3.08
C LYS A 91 21.56 -5.44 -4.18
N LEU A 92 21.31 -6.71 -3.89
CA LEU A 92 21.03 -7.70 -4.91
C LEU A 92 19.54 -7.96 -5.07
N ARG A 93 19.12 -8.06 -6.33
CA ARG A 93 17.78 -8.48 -6.76
C ARG A 93 17.88 -9.71 -7.66
N ILE A 94 16.79 -10.46 -7.76
CA ILE A 94 16.68 -11.61 -8.65
C ILE A 94 15.38 -11.52 -9.43
N LYS A 95 15.43 -11.90 -10.71
CA LYS A 95 14.24 -12.09 -11.54
C LYS A 95 14.44 -13.18 -12.59
N PRO A 96 13.37 -13.84 -13.06
CA PRO A 96 13.47 -14.78 -14.17
C PRO A 96 13.93 -14.06 -15.44
N VAL A 97 14.64 -14.77 -16.33
CA VAL A 97 14.93 -14.31 -17.69
C VAL A 97 13.88 -14.93 -18.62
N PRO A 98 12.93 -14.16 -19.15
CA PRO A 98 11.92 -14.70 -20.06
C PRO A 98 12.55 -15.26 -21.33
N GLN A 99 11.95 -16.31 -21.89
CA GLN A 99 12.32 -16.87 -23.21
C GLN A 99 13.77 -17.37 -23.35
N SER A 100 14.47 -17.60 -22.24
CA SER A 100 15.82 -18.18 -22.23
C SER A 100 15.80 -19.71 -22.30
N GLU A 101 16.90 -20.31 -22.74
CA GLU A 101 17.11 -21.76 -22.64
C GLU A 101 17.05 -22.25 -21.19
N ARG A 102 16.31 -23.34 -20.98
CA ARG A 102 16.28 -24.05 -19.69
C ARG A 102 17.58 -24.81 -19.49
N SER A 103 17.97 -25.04 -18.23
CA SER A 103 19.08 -25.96 -17.95
C SER A 103 18.80 -27.37 -18.50
N SER A 104 19.81 -28.23 -18.58
CA SER A 104 19.64 -29.65 -18.90
C SER A 104 18.66 -30.39 -17.97
N GLN A 105 18.45 -29.89 -16.75
CA GLN A 105 17.49 -30.39 -15.77
C GLN A 105 16.13 -29.67 -15.80
N GLY A 106 15.88 -28.80 -16.78
CA GLY A 106 14.61 -28.08 -16.96
C GLY A 106 14.45 -26.79 -16.14
N HIS A 107 15.42 -26.42 -15.30
CA HIS A 107 15.38 -25.21 -14.47
C HIS A 107 15.31 -23.91 -15.30
N THR A 108 14.60 -22.92 -14.76
CA THR A 108 14.46 -21.59 -15.37
C THR A 108 15.68 -20.73 -15.05
N LEU A 109 16.22 -20.05 -16.06
CA LEU A 109 17.33 -19.11 -15.90
C LEU A 109 16.87 -17.84 -15.19
N HIS A 110 17.68 -17.38 -14.24
CA HIS A 110 17.44 -16.15 -13.50
C HIS A 110 18.64 -15.22 -13.62
N ARG A 111 18.37 -13.92 -13.49
CA ARG A 111 19.39 -12.89 -13.44
C ARG A 111 19.43 -12.30 -12.04
N ILE A 112 20.57 -12.42 -11.39
CA ILE A 112 20.93 -11.63 -10.21
C ILE A 112 21.60 -10.34 -10.69
N TYR A 113 21.10 -9.21 -10.23
CA TYR A 113 21.62 -7.88 -10.59
C TYR A 113 21.63 -6.97 -9.36
N GLU A 114 22.51 -5.99 -9.40
CA GLU A 114 22.61 -4.97 -8.37
C GLU A 114 21.66 -3.81 -8.67
N VAL A 115 20.99 -3.32 -7.63
CA VAL A 115 20.27 -2.05 -7.63
C VAL A 115 20.96 -1.20 -6.58
N GLN A 116 21.64 -0.14 -7.00
CA GLN A 116 22.23 0.83 -6.08
C GLN A 116 21.13 1.77 -5.58
N GLU A 117 20.93 1.81 -4.27
CA GLU A 117 20.36 2.98 -3.58
C GLU A 117 21.50 4.01 -3.57
N THR A 118 21.48 4.99 -4.47
CA THR A 118 22.67 5.83 -4.73
C THR A 118 22.94 6.80 -3.58
N ASP A 119 24.20 7.25 -3.43
CA ASP A 119 24.54 8.38 -2.55
C ASP A 119 23.77 9.66 -2.93
N ASP A 120 23.37 9.76 -4.20
CA ASP A 120 22.51 10.83 -4.71
C ASP A 120 21.08 10.75 -4.11
N ASP A 121 20.55 9.55 -3.85
CA ASP A 121 19.27 9.39 -3.15
C ASP A 121 19.37 9.85 -1.69
N LEU A 122 20.52 9.63 -1.06
CA LEU A 122 20.79 10.05 0.32
C LEU A 122 20.98 11.56 0.44
N ALA A 123 21.68 12.18 -0.52
CA ALA A 123 21.86 13.63 -0.57
C ALA A 123 20.53 14.40 -0.79
N ARG A 124 19.54 13.74 -1.39
CA ARG A 124 18.18 14.26 -1.62
C ARG A 124 17.28 14.18 -0.40
N MET A 125 17.62 13.36 0.58
CA MET A 125 16.90 13.33 1.83
C MET A 125 17.49 14.43 2.72
N VAL A 126 16.90 15.62 2.72
CA VAL A 126 17.47 16.82 3.39
C VAL A 126 16.80 17.01 4.75
N SER A 127 17.50 17.63 5.71
CA SER A 127 17.20 17.72 7.16
C SER A 127 15.77 18.08 7.62
N ASN A 128 14.85 18.46 6.72
CA ASN A 128 13.49 18.92 7.03
C ASN A 128 12.36 18.24 6.22
N ASP A 129 12.60 17.08 5.58
CA ASP A 129 11.60 16.41 4.71
C ASP A 129 10.52 15.63 5.49
N GLN A 130 10.06 16.19 6.62
CA GLN A 130 8.96 15.64 7.41
C GLN A 130 7.92 16.72 7.73
N VAL A 131 6.63 16.37 7.71
CA VAL A 131 5.55 17.33 7.95
C VAL A 131 4.99 17.14 9.36
N PRO A 132 5.00 18.17 10.23
CA PRO A 132 4.28 18.09 11.49
C PRO A 132 2.77 18.11 11.25
N LEU A 133 1.99 17.46 12.12
CA LEU A 133 0.53 17.48 12.07
C LEU A 133 0.00 18.92 12.23
N LYS A 134 -1.04 19.30 11.47
CA LYS A 134 -1.56 20.69 11.48
C LYS A 134 -2.23 21.10 12.80
N ASN A 135 -2.70 20.13 13.60
CA ASN A 135 -3.37 20.38 14.90
C ASN A 135 -2.64 19.65 16.05
N THR A 136 -1.63 20.30 16.60
CA THR A 136 -0.64 19.74 17.56
C THR A 136 -1.08 19.64 19.02
N ALA A 137 -2.34 19.90 19.36
CA ALA A 137 -2.82 19.76 20.74
C ALA A 137 -2.82 18.30 21.25
N ALA A 138 -2.72 17.30 20.37
CA ALA A 138 -2.81 15.89 20.77
C ALA A 138 -1.48 15.12 20.75
N MET A 139 -0.49 15.46 19.91
CA MET A 139 0.66 14.56 19.65
C MET A 139 2.00 15.25 19.34
N SER A 140 2.30 16.42 19.90
CA SER A 140 3.67 16.99 19.79
C SER A 140 4.69 16.14 20.57
N PRO A 141 5.81 15.69 19.96
CA PRO A 141 6.86 14.96 20.67
C PRO A 141 7.79 15.85 21.52
N SER A 142 7.71 17.19 21.35
CA SER A 142 8.76 18.11 21.78
C SER A 142 8.63 18.67 23.20
N HIS A 143 7.60 18.31 23.97
CA HIS A 143 7.45 18.74 25.36
C HIS A 143 7.01 17.58 26.25
N VAL A 144 7.98 16.84 26.78
CA VAL A 144 7.75 15.90 27.90
C VAL A 144 8.78 16.19 28.98
N GLN A 145 8.55 17.26 29.74
CA GLN A 145 8.93 17.28 31.15
C GLN A 145 7.65 17.00 31.95
N SER A 146 7.68 15.92 32.71
CA SER A 146 6.78 15.57 33.83
C SER A 146 5.26 15.67 33.58
N ALA A 147 4.62 14.52 33.38
CA ALA A 147 3.29 14.24 33.93
C ALA A 147 3.08 12.72 34.09
N GLU A 148 2.38 12.37 35.17
CA GLU A 148 2.21 11.10 35.87
C GLU A 148 1.57 9.92 35.10
N PRO A 149 1.55 8.68 35.67
CA PRO A 149 1.51 7.45 34.91
C PRO A 149 0.10 7.19 34.34
N VAL A 150 0.04 7.12 33.01
CA VAL A 150 -1.10 6.54 32.29
C VAL A 150 -1.22 5.07 32.73
N LEU A 151 -2.42 4.68 33.20
CA LEU A 151 -2.80 3.30 33.53
C LEU A 151 -2.13 2.29 32.57
N PRO A 152 -1.74 1.09 33.03
CA PRO A 152 -1.11 0.09 32.17
C PRO A 152 -2.14 -0.35 31.13
N ARG A 153 -2.14 0.33 29.98
CA ARG A 153 -2.74 -0.19 28.75
C ARG A 153 -2.08 -1.54 28.54
N ILE A 154 -2.90 -2.57 28.34
CA ILE A 154 -2.53 -3.94 27.97
C ILE A 154 -1.21 -3.90 27.21
N LEU A 155 -0.21 -4.66 27.68
CA LEU A 155 1.08 -4.80 26.99
C LEU A 155 0.81 -5.21 25.55
N LEU A 156 0.69 -4.23 24.65
CA LEU A 156 0.43 -4.46 23.25
C LEU A 156 1.66 -5.21 22.74
N GLU A 157 1.52 -6.49 22.48
CA GLU A 157 2.65 -7.32 22.03
C GLU A 157 2.99 -7.01 20.57
N GLU A 158 1.98 -6.72 19.76
CA GLU A 158 2.09 -6.47 18.34
C GLU A 158 1.04 -5.45 17.89
N PHE A 159 1.49 -4.47 17.10
CA PHE A 159 0.63 -3.56 16.36
C PHE A 159 0.76 -3.89 14.87
N VAL A 160 -0.34 -4.35 14.28
CA VAL A 160 -0.45 -4.52 12.83
C VAL A 160 -0.95 -3.23 12.23
N VAL A 161 -0.14 -2.62 11.36
CA VAL A 161 -0.47 -1.39 10.64
C VAL A 161 -1.04 -1.76 9.27
N GLU A 162 -2.29 -1.41 9.02
CA GLU A 162 -3.02 -1.72 7.79
C GLU A 162 -2.75 -0.65 6.73
N VAL A 163 -1.97 -1.01 5.71
CA VAL A 163 -1.50 -0.07 4.68
C VAL A 163 -2.26 -0.25 3.37
N THR A 164 -2.74 0.85 2.81
CA THR A 164 -3.24 0.92 1.43
C THR A 164 -2.22 1.67 0.57
N VAL A 165 -1.80 1.06 -0.54
CA VAL A 165 -0.82 1.67 -1.44
C VAL A 165 -1.51 2.23 -2.69
N ILE A 166 -1.29 3.51 -2.99
CA ILE A 166 -1.66 4.13 -4.25
C ILE A 166 -0.46 4.04 -5.18
N SER A 167 -0.61 3.33 -6.30
CA SER A 167 0.33 3.33 -7.41
C SER A 167 -0.11 4.40 -8.41
N ASP A 168 0.72 5.43 -8.58
CA ASP A 168 0.44 6.56 -9.48
C ASP A 168 0.40 6.16 -10.96
N GLN A 169 0.03 7.11 -11.82
CA GLN A 169 -0.12 6.87 -13.25
C GLN A 169 1.16 6.32 -13.89
N LEU A 170 2.35 6.80 -13.52
CA LEU A 170 3.60 6.37 -14.14
C LEU A 170 4.15 5.07 -13.55
N HIS A 171 3.93 4.80 -12.26
CA HIS A 171 4.37 3.55 -11.64
C HIS A 171 3.52 2.37 -12.12
N GLN A 172 2.20 2.55 -12.24
CA GLN A 172 1.29 1.43 -12.50
C GLN A 172 1.36 0.86 -13.93
N VAL A 173 1.88 1.61 -14.92
CA VAL A 173 1.97 1.12 -16.32
C VAL A 173 2.99 -0.01 -16.50
N HIS A 174 3.87 -0.23 -15.53
CA HIS A 174 4.87 -1.30 -15.57
C HIS A 174 4.32 -2.68 -15.19
N TYR A 175 3.06 -2.78 -14.78
CA TYR A 175 2.43 -4.04 -14.35
C TYR A 175 1.27 -4.38 -15.27
N GLN A 176 1.29 -5.59 -15.85
CA GLN A 176 0.31 -5.97 -16.87
C GLN A 176 -1.08 -6.22 -16.27
N ASN A 177 -1.11 -6.77 -15.06
CA ASN A 177 -2.32 -7.12 -14.34
C ASN A 177 -2.18 -6.71 -12.85
N ASP A 178 -3.25 -6.91 -12.07
CA ASP A 178 -3.26 -6.52 -10.65
C ASP A 178 -2.43 -7.46 -9.79
N ASP A 179 -2.34 -8.74 -10.14
CA ASP A 179 -1.55 -9.72 -9.39
C ASP A 179 -0.06 -9.36 -9.45
N ASP A 180 0.46 -8.94 -10.61
CA ASP A 180 1.85 -8.49 -10.76
C ASP A 180 2.17 -7.30 -9.83
N LEU A 181 1.26 -6.33 -9.77
CA LEU A 181 1.40 -5.15 -8.89
C LEU A 181 1.29 -5.54 -7.41
N ILE A 182 0.32 -6.40 -7.06
CA ILE A 182 0.12 -6.88 -5.69
C ILE A 182 1.35 -7.67 -5.22
N VAL A 183 1.89 -8.56 -6.05
CA VAL A 183 3.12 -9.32 -5.76
C VAL A 183 4.28 -8.38 -5.51
N TYR A 184 4.48 -7.39 -6.39
CA TYR A 184 5.56 -6.41 -6.25
C TYR A 184 5.47 -5.67 -4.91
N LEU A 185 4.29 -5.13 -4.60
CA LEU A 185 4.04 -4.39 -3.36
C LEU A 185 4.12 -5.31 -2.13
N ALA A 186 3.74 -6.58 -2.23
CA ALA A 186 3.87 -7.55 -1.14
C ALA A 186 5.34 -7.83 -0.82
N VAL A 187 6.17 -8.02 -1.84
CA VAL A 187 7.63 -8.20 -1.69
C VAL A 187 8.26 -6.95 -1.06
N MET A 188 7.86 -5.75 -1.50
CA MET A 188 8.30 -4.49 -0.88
C MET A 188 7.91 -4.41 0.59
N MET A 189 6.62 -4.62 0.90
CA MET A 189 6.10 -4.51 2.26
C MET A 189 6.72 -5.55 3.20
N ASN A 190 7.01 -6.74 2.70
CA ASN A 190 7.72 -7.77 3.46
C ASN A 190 9.18 -7.35 3.74
N ALA A 191 9.85 -6.72 2.78
CA ALA A 191 11.18 -6.15 3.01
C ALA A 191 11.16 -4.95 3.99
N VAL A 192 10.10 -4.13 3.97
CA VAL A 192 9.86 -3.09 4.99
C VAL A 192 9.76 -3.74 6.37
N ASN A 193 8.94 -4.79 6.53
CA ASN A 193 8.80 -5.51 7.81
C ASN A 193 10.15 -6.00 8.38
N LEU A 194 11.09 -6.44 7.52
CA LEU A 194 12.43 -6.84 7.95
C LEU A 194 13.22 -5.68 8.59
N ARG A 195 12.99 -4.43 8.15
CA ARG A 195 13.63 -3.23 8.76
C ARG A 195 13.12 -2.93 10.17
N TYR A 196 11.91 -3.39 10.48
CA TYR A 196 11.26 -3.23 11.78
C TYR A 196 11.42 -4.44 12.70
N HIS A 197 12.10 -5.52 12.25
CA HIS A 197 12.26 -6.76 13.02
C HIS A 197 12.86 -6.54 14.44
N GLY A 198 13.76 -5.54 14.57
CA GLY A 198 14.37 -5.17 15.84
C GLY A 198 13.48 -4.32 16.77
N MET A 199 12.25 -3.97 16.37
CA MET A 199 11.27 -3.25 17.18
C MET A 199 10.44 -4.24 17.99
N GLN A 200 10.43 -4.05 19.31
CA GLN A 200 9.73 -4.90 20.27
C GLN A 200 9.00 -4.02 21.28
N ASN A 201 7.90 -4.52 21.86
CA ASN A 201 7.07 -3.83 22.83
C ASN A 201 6.57 -2.44 22.35
N PRO A 202 5.66 -2.38 21.37
CA PRO A 202 5.11 -3.51 20.60
C PRO A 202 6.02 -3.92 19.44
N ARG A 203 5.87 -5.14 18.94
CA ARG A 203 6.28 -5.48 17.56
C ARG A 203 5.45 -4.67 16.57
N ILE A 204 6.07 -4.20 15.50
CA ILE A 204 5.36 -3.51 14.41
C ILE A 204 5.37 -4.43 13.20
N ARG A 205 4.19 -4.65 12.60
CA ARG A 205 4.05 -5.34 11.32
C ARG A 205 3.15 -4.56 10.40
N PHE A 206 3.60 -4.28 9.19
CA PHE A 206 2.78 -3.69 8.14
C PHE A 206 2.10 -4.79 7.35
N ARG A 207 0.80 -4.62 7.10
CA ARG A 207 -0.02 -5.50 6.27
C ARG A 207 -0.63 -4.71 5.12
N LEU A 208 -0.42 -5.17 3.90
CA LEU A 208 -1.03 -4.59 2.71
C LEU A 208 -2.49 -5.04 2.62
N VAL A 209 -3.41 -4.10 2.86
CA VAL A 209 -4.87 -4.36 2.87
C VAL A 209 -5.58 -3.84 1.62
N GLY A 210 -4.95 -2.91 0.91
CA GLY A 210 -5.51 -2.35 -0.32
C GLY A 210 -4.45 -1.84 -1.29
N VAL A 211 -4.81 -1.82 -2.57
CA VAL A 211 -4.02 -1.21 -3.63
C VAL A 211 -4.94 -0.36 -4.50
N THR A 212 -4.49 0.85 -4.83
CA THR A 212 -5.19 1.76 -5.75
C THR A 212 -4.32 1.99 -6.98
N ARG A 213 -4.81 1.63 -8.16
CA ARG A 213 -4.25 2.05 -9.45
C ARG A 213 -4.86 3.39 -9.83
N SER A 214 -4.03 4.42 -9.86
CA SER A 214 -4.41 5.74 -10.32
C SER A 214 -4.20 5.82 -11.84
N LEU A 215 -5.30 5.96 -12.59
CA LEU A 215 -5.24 6.23 -14.04
C LEU A 215 -5.00 7.72 -14.31
N VAL A 216 -5.38 8.58 -13.36
CA VAL A 216 -5.21 10.03 -13.37
C VAL A 216 -4.95 10.48 -11.94
N ASP A 217 -3.78 11.07 -11.70
CA ASP A 217 -3.33 11.48 -10.37
C ASP A 217 -3.96 12.82 -9.95
N VAL A 218 -5.27 12.81 -9.67
CA VAL A 218 -6.04 14.02 -9.31
C VAL A 218 -5.62 14.67 -7.98
N PHE A 219 -4.82 13.95 -7.18
CA PHE A 219 -4.23 14.42 -5.94
C PHE A 219 -2.87 15.10 -6.13
N ALA A 220 -2.24 14.92 -7.30
CA ALA A 220 -0.87 15.34 -7.53
C ALA A 220 -0.75 16.82 -7.90
N SER A 221 0.27 17.47 -7.35
CA SER A 221 0.74 18.80 -7.73
C SER A 221 2.01 18.63 -8.57
N TYR A 222 2.13 19.38 -9.67
CA TYR A 222 3.25 19.28 -10.59
C TYR A 222 3.89 20.65 -10.82
N ILE A 223 5.22 20.68 -10.93
CA ILE A 223 5.96 21.87 -11.40
C ILE A 223 6.55 21.66 -12.79
N ALA A 224 7.15 22.72 -13.34
CA ALA A 224 7.83 22.70 -14.63
C ALA A 224 8.84 21.53 -14.72
N GLY A 225 8.84 20.82 -15.86
CA GLY A 225 9.65 19.62 -16.07
C GLY A 225 8.99 18.30 -15.67
N GLY A 226 7.76 18.33 -15.15
CA GLY A 226 6.99 17.11 -14.84
C GLY A 226 7.33 16.46 -13.51
N TYR A 227 8.10 17.16 -12.66
CA TYR A 227 8.42 16.77 -11.29
C TYR A 227 7.16 16.81 -10.41
N LEU A 228 7.09 15.86 -9.48
CA LEU A 228 6.02 15.80 -8.49
C LEU A 228 6.34 16.75 -7.33
N GLU A 229 5.51 17.77 -7.15
CA GLU A 229 5.69 18.75 -6.09
C GLU A 229 5.17 18.20 -4.77
N ALA A 230 6.07 18.03 -3.80
CA ALA A 230 5.78 17.16 -2.67
C ALA A 230 4.73 17.71 -1.69
N TYR A 231 4.76 19.00 -1.34
CA TYR A 231 3.87 19.54 -0.32
C TYR A 231 2.44 19.69 -0.82
N GLY A 232 2.24 20.19 -2.04
CA GLY A 232 0.92 20.23 -2.66
C GLY A 232 0.36 18.83 -2.92
N THR A 233 1.21 17.87 -3.31
CA THR A 233 0.78 16.48 -3.52
C THR A 233 0.33 15.81 -2.21
N ILE A 234 1.08 15.94 -1.11
CA ILE A 234 0.69 15.31 0.15
C ILE A 234 -0.58 15.93 0.75
N GLU A 235 -0.79 17.25 0.56
CA GLU A 235 -2.06 17.90 0.90
C GLU A 235 -3.22 17.45 0.01
N GLY A 236 -2.96 17.31 -1.30
CA GLY A 236 -3.91 16.73 -2.25
C GLY A 236 -4.31 15.30 -1.89
N LEU A 237 -3.37 14.48 -1.40
CA LEU A 237 -3.63 13.13 -0.91
C LEU A 237 -4.51 13.12 0.35
N VAL A 238 -4.27 14.02 1.31
CA VAL A 238 -5.14 14.16 2.50
C VAL A 238 -6.58 14.45 2.07
N ASN A 239 -6.78 15.38 1.12
CA ASN A 239 -8.09 15.69 0.57
C ASN A 239 -8.70 14.50 -0.19
N TYR A 240 -7.89 13.82 -1.00
CA TYR A 240 -8.31 12.65 -1.76
C TYR A 240 -8.82 11.53 -0.84
N VAL A 241 -8.09 11.21 0.22
CA VAL A 241 -8.50 10.22 1.23
C VAL A 241 -9.73 10.70 2.01
N SER A 242 -9.76 11.95 2.46
CA SER A 242 -10.88 12.52 3.22
C SER A 242 -12.20 12.57 2.43
N ASN A 243 -12.12 12.66 1.10
CA ASN A 243 -13.27 12.60 0.19
C ASN A 243 -13.76 11.16 -0.08
N GLY A 244 -13.27 10.17 0.68
CA GLY A 244 -13.67 8.77 0.57
C GLY A 244 -13.19 8.10 -0.72
N ASN A 245 -12.11 8.59 -1.34
CA ASN A 245 -11.54 7.96 -2.53
C ASN A 245 -10.71 6.70 -2.22
N ILE A 246 -10.31 6.54 -0.97
CA ILE A 246 -9.68 5.33 -0.42
C ILE A 246 -10.66 4.72 0.60
N PRO A 247 -10.87 3.39 0.58
CA PRO A 247 -11.68 2.70 1.60
C PRO A 247 -11.20 3.02 3.02
N GLU A 248 -12.13 3.18 3.96
CA GLU A 248 -11.83 3.68 5.31
C GLU A 248 -11.01 2.71 6.19
N GLN A 249 -10.94 1.44 5.81
CA GLN A 249 -10.33 0.34 6.58
C GLN A 249 -8.80 0.28 6.39
N THR A 250 -8.10 1.39 6.65
CA THR A 250 -6.65 1.46 6.56
C THR A 250 -6.09 2.46 7.57
N ASP A 251 -5.00 2.10 8.24
CA ASP A 251 -4.32 2.93 9.22
C ASP A 251 -3.41 3.96 8.57
N VAL A 252 -2.83 3.62 7.41
CA VAL A 252 -1.92 4.46 6.63
C VAL A 252 -2.18 4.28 5.14
N VAL A 253 -2.15 5.38 4.39
CA VAL A 253 -2.12 5.40 2.92
C VAL A 253 -0.73 5.80 2.45
N TYR A 254 -0.17 5.03 1.54
CA TYR A 254 1.15 5.29 0.96
C TYR A 254 1.07 5.51 -0.54
N LEU A 255 1.55 6.64 -1.06
CA LEU A 255 1.72 6.85 -2.50
C LEU A 255 3.10 6.36 -2.95
N ILE A 256 3.13 5.47 -3.93
CA ILE A 256 4.34 5.07 -4.65
C ILE A 256 4.32 5.69 -6.05
N THR A 257 5.39 6.40 -6.42
CA THR A 257 5.47 7.15 -7.68
C THR A 257 6.74 6.83 -8.45
N HIS A 258 6.64 6.79 -9.77
CA HIS A 258 7.80 6.69 -10.67
C HIS A 258 8.38 8.07 -11.05
N ARG A 259 7.84 9.15 -10.50
CA ARG A 259 8.29 10.52 -10.78
C ARG A 259 9.35 10.94 -9.79
N ASP A 260 10.27 11.77 -10.26
CA ASP A 260 11.16 12.52 -9.39
C ASP A 260 10.35 13.54 -8.56
N MET A 261 10.53 13.52 -7.25
CA MET A 261 9.87 14.40 -6.29
C MET A 261 10.76 15.61 -5.96
N VAL A 262 10.13 16.77 -5.74
CA VAL A 262 10.82 18.03 -5.47
C VAL A 262 10.13 18.89 -4.41
N ASN A 263 10.92 19.66 -3.67
CA ASN A 263 10.47 20.62 -2.68
C ASN A 263 10.05 21.94 -3.33
N GLY A 264 8.80 21.98 -3.80
CA GLY A 264 8.25 23.15 -4.52
C GLY A 264 8.11 24.44 -3.71
N ARG A 265 8.42 24.45 -2.40
CA ARG A 265 8.38 25.66 -1.58
C ARG A 265 9.62 26.54 -1.72
N SER A 266 10.70 26.05 -2.32
CA SER A 266 12.01 26.69 -2.17
C SER A 266 12.40 27.66 -3.29
N GLY A 267 11.66 27.75 -4.41
CA GLY A 267 11.96 28.69 -5.51
C GLY A 267 13.30 28.46 -6.24
N LEU A 268 14.08 27.45 -5.82
CA LEU A 268 15.33 26.96 -6.42
C LEU A 268 15.11 26.15 -7.71
N ALA A 269 16.19 25.72 -8.36
CA ALA A 269 16.11 24.81 -9.50
C ALA A 269 15.70 23.39 -9.05
N PRO A 270 14.89 22.64 -9.83
CA PRO A 270 14.40 21.30 -9.44
C PRO A 270 15.48 20.32 -8.99
N ALA A 271 16.69 20.38 -9.57
CA ALA A 271 17.80 19.51 -9.21
C ALA A 271 18.31 19.73 -7.77
N GLU A 272 18.17 20.95 -7.24
CA GLU A 272 18.61 21.36 -5.90
C GLU A 272 17.52 21.11 -4.83
N GLN A 273 16.33 20.67 -5.26
CA GLN A 273 15.14 20.47 -4.42
C GLN A 273 14.68 19.02 -4.37
N ARG A 274 15.43 18.10 -4.98
CA ARG A 274 15.02 16.70 -5.11
C ARG A 274 14.86 16.09 -3.73
N MET A 275 13.78 15.34 -3.55
CA MET A 275 13.47 14.56 -2.35
C MET A 275 13.08 13.16 -2.78
N THR A 276 13.26 12.15 -1.93
CA THR A 276 12.83 10.78 -2.26
C THR A 276 11.48 10.42 -1.66
N GLY A 277 11.03 11.14 -0.63
CA GLY A 277 9.79 10.85 0.09
C GLY A 277 9.32 12.03 0.95
N LEU A 278 8.09 11.93 1.44
CA LEU A 278 7.51 12.86 2.41
C LEU A 278 6.37 12.20 3.18
N SER A 279 6.29 12.46 4.49
CA SER A 279 5.24 11.92 5.34
C SER A 279 4.88 12.88 6.47
N TYR A 280 3.65 12.72 7.00
CA TYR A 280 3.27 13.33 8.27
C TYR A 280 3.81 12.54 9.46
N VAL A 281 4.43 13.23 10.42
CA VAL A 281 4.96 12.61 11.63
C VAL A 281 3.82 12.25 12.59
N GLY A 282 3.67 10.97 12.91
CA GLY A 282 2.61 10.46 13.79
C GLY A 282 1.23 10.48 13.15
N GLY A 283 1.14 10.49 11.82
CA GLY A 283 -0.11 10.56 11.08
C GLY A 283 -0.98 9.29 11.13
N VAL A 284 -0.45 8.15 11.58
CA VAL A 284 -1.18 6.86 11.63
C VAL A 284 -2.57 7.01 12.27
N CYS A 285 -3.59 6.49 11.60
CA CYS A 285 -5.01 6.56 12.03
C CYS A 285 -5.59 7.98 12.21
N THR A 286 -4.93 9.02 11.70
CA THR A 286 -5.46 10.39 11.69
C THR A 286 -5.99 10.76 10.30
N LYS A 287 -6.44 12.01 10.10
CA LYS A 287 -6.74 12.55 8.76
C LYS A 287 -5.48 12.71 7.90
N GLU A 288 -4.33 12.84 8.54
CA GLU A 288 -3.01 13.05 7.93
C GLU A 288 -2.23 11.73 7.84
N LYS A 289 -2.94 10.58 7.73
CA LYS A 289 -2.38 9.23 7.65
C LYS A 289 -1.69 8.90 6.32
N ILE A 290 -0.86 9.81 5.83
CA ILE A 290 -0.27 9.78 4.48
C ILE A 290 1.26 9.74 4.57
N GLY A 291 1.85 8.79 3.84
CA GLY A 291 3.25 8.83 3.41
C GLY A 291 3.36 8.71 1.90
N MET A 292 4.48 9.13 1.32
CA MET A 292 4.71 8.97 -0.12
C MET A 292 6.19 8.90 -0.45
N GLY A 293 6.54 8.20 -1.52
CA GLY A 293 7.92 8.15 -1.97
C GLY A 293 8.14 7.58 -3.35
N GLU A 294 9.31 7.88 -3.89
CA GLU A 294 9.78 7.44 -5.19
C GLU A 294 10.06 5.94 -5.23
N ASP A 295 9.77 5.34 -6.37
CA ASP A 295 10.22 4.01 -6.74
C ASP A 295 10.47 3.88 -8.24
N ILE A 296 11.53 3.14 -8.58
CA ILE A 296 11.70 2.67 -9.96
C ILE A 296 10.91 1.38 -10.07
N ALA A 297 9.78 1.39 -10.76
CA ALA A 297 8.89 0.22 -10.85
C ALA A 297 9.68 -1.03 -11.26
N GLN A 298 9.32 -2.19 -10.69
CA GLN A 298 10.01 -3.48 -10.88
C GLN A 298 11.47 -3.56 -10.36
N SER A 299 11.99 -2.54 -9.67
CA SER A 299 13.37 -2.55 -9.14
C SER A 299 13.46 -2.82 -7.64
N TYR A 300 12.39 -2.57 -6.89
CA TYR A 300 12.37 -2.53 -5.43
C TYR A 300 13.34 -1.49 -4.83
N ARG A 301 13.59 -0.37 -5.53
CA ARG A 301 14.43 0.74 -5.03
C ARG A 301 13.73 1.50 -3.91
N GLY A 302 12.42 1.68 -4.00
CA GLY A 302 11.63 2.45 -3.03
C GLY A 302 11.42 1.77 -1.67
N VAL A 303 12.02 0.60 -1.40
CA VAL A 303 11.85 -0.12 -0.13
C VAL A 303 12.41 0.68 1.05
N PHE A 304 13.59 1.27 0.88
CA PHE A 304 14.19 2.10 1.92
C PHE A 304 13.31 3.32 2.22
N THR A 305 12.94 4.08 1.18
CA THR A 305 12.05 5.23 1.29
C THR A 305 10.73 4.87 1.96
N MET A 306 10.06 3.80 1.51
CA MET A 306 8.81 3.36 2.11
C MET A 306 8.96 3.03 3.60
N ALA A 307 10.04 2.35 4.00
CA ALA A 307 10.32 2.07 5.40
C ALA A 307 10.59 3.36 6.20
N HIS A 308 11.32 4.32 5.64
CA HIS A 308 11.61 5.61 6.27
C HIS A 308 10.34 6.42 6.52
N GLU A 309 9.52 6.60 5.48
CA GLU A 309 8.27 7.37 5.56
C GLU A 309 7.22 6.70 6.45
N LEU A 310 7.13 5.36 6.42
CA LEU A 310 6.30 4.64 7.39
C LEU A 310 6.81 4.84 8.82
N GLY A 311 8.11 5.04 9.03
CA GLY A 311 8.70 5.44 10.31
C GLY A 311 8.14 6.78 10.78
N HIS A 312 8.09 7.77 9.89
CA HIS A 312 7.44 9.05 10.15
C HIS A 312 5.96 8.90 10.46
N THR A 313 5.18 8.16 9.68
CA THR A 313 3.74 7.96 9.98
C THR A 313 3.49 7.38 11.38
N LEU A 314 4.41 6.56 11.89
CA LEU A 314 4.37 5.98 13.25
C LEU A 314 4.98 6.89 14.33
N GLY A 315 5.49 8.06 13.97
CA GLY A 315 5.95 9.10 14.89
C GLY A 315 7.46 9.19 15.09
N ALA A 316 8.26 8.37 14.40
CA ALA A 316 9.70 8.58 14.40
C ALA A 316 10.02 9.90 13.71
N GLN A 317 10.88 10.70 14.33
CA GLN A 317 11.55 11.77 13.64
C GLN A 317 12.87 11.27 13.11
N HIS A 318 13.50 12.09 12.28
CA HIS A 318 14.90 11.93 11.97
C HIS A 318 15.78 11.76 13.21
N ASP A 319 16.83 10.96 13.06
CA ASP A 319 17.86 10.85 14.08
C ASP A 319 18.46 12.25 14.38
N GLN A 320 19.02 12.44 15.58
CA GLN A 320 19.57 13.69 16.13
C GLN A 320 18.56 14.80 16.42
N VAL A 321 17.41 14.86 15.74
CA VAL A 321 16.37 15.86 15.99
C VAL A 321 15.77 15.65 17.39
N GLY A 322 16.19 16.50 18.34
CA GLY A 322 15.79 16.42 19.74
C GLY A 322 16.49 15.33 20.57
N HIS A 323 17.35 14.50 19.98
CA HIS A 323 17.96 13.33 20.62
C HIS A 323 19.43 13.14 20.20
N ARG A 324 20.36 13.80 20.88
CA ARG A 324 21.81 13.76 20.54
C ARG A 324 22.43 12.37 20.68
N GLU A 325 21.81 11.48 21.45
CA GLU A 325 22.26 10.11 21.65
C GLU A 325 22.05 9.19 20.43
N CYS A 326 21.27 9.62 19.43
CA CYS A 326 21.15 8.94 18.14
C CYS A 326 21.63 9.90 17.05
N PRO A 327 22.95 10.00 16.79
CA PRO A 327 23.48 10.99 15.85
C PRO A 327 23.17 10.62 14.39
N TRP A 328 23.00 11.63 13.54
CA TRP A 328 22.81 11.44 12.09
C TRP A 328 23.92 10.56 11.49
N SER A 329 25.17 10.77 11.92
CA SER A 329 26.34 10.06 11.43
C SER A 329 26.32 8.54 11.68
N ALA A 330 25.41 8.03 12.53
CA ALA A 330 25.23 6.58 12.70
C ALA A 330 24.61 5.92 11.46
N GLY A 331 23.98 6.71 10.58
CA GLY A 331 23.45 6.26 9.30
C GLY A 331 22.39 5.17 9.42
N SER A 332 21.46 5.33 10.36
CA SER A 332 20.36 4.38 10.61
C SER A 332 19.15 4.61 9.69
N LEU A 333 18.06 3.85 9.85
CA LEU A 333 16.88 3.97 8.97
C LEU A 333 16.29 5.38 8.90
N MET A 334 16.33 6.14 10.01
CA MET A 334 15.86 7.53 10.06
C MET A 334 17.00 8.54 9.83
N SER A 335 18.09 8.10 9.19
CA SER A 335 19.23 8.91 8.80
C SER A 335 19.36 9.04 7.28
N TYR A 336 19.98 10.13 6.84
CA TYR A 336 20.35 10.42 5.45
C TYR A 336 21.82 10.10 5.14
N VAL A 337 22.54 9.54 6.11
CA VAL A 337 23.91 9.04 5.92
C VAL A 337 23.85 7.55 5.64
N ASP A 338 24.63 7.05 4.67
CA ASP A 338 24.80 5.61 4.52
C ASP A 338 25.63 5.06 5.70
N GLY A 339 24.95 4.43 6.67
CA GLY A 339 25.59 3.73 7.78
C GLY A 339 25.88 2.26 7.48
N GLY A 340 25.82 1.84 6.21
CA GLY A 340 25.94 0.44 5.81
C GLY A 340 24.79 -0.39 6.37
N GLU A 341 25.09 -1.41 7.19
CA GLU A 341 24.04 -2.23 7.79
C GLU A 341 23.11 -1.47 8.75
N ASN A 342 23.61 -0.40 9.38
CA ASN A 342 22.80 0.40 10.31
C ASN A 342 21.61 1.03 9.61
N ARG A 343 21.76 1.37 8.31
CA ARG A 343 20.73 1.98 7.46
C ARG A 343 19.42 1.19 7.45
N TYR A 344 19.49 -0.09 7.78
CA TYR A 344 18.36 -1.00 7.75
C TYR A 344 17.74 -1.27 9.13
N ARG A 345 18.08 -0.46 10.14
CA ARG A 345 17.67 -0.64 11.52
C ARG A 345 17.18 0.67 12.13
N LEU A 346 16.15 0.59 12.97
CA LEU A 346 15.72 1.70 13.81
C LEU A 346 16.68 1.91 14.99
N THR A 347 16.96 3.17 15.31
CA THR A 347 17.72 3.55 16.51
C THR A 347 16.87 3.39 17.77
N PRO A 348 17.48 3.35 18.98
CA PRO A 348 16.72 3.42 20.22
C PRO A 348 15.81 4.66 20.32
N CYS A 349 16.18 5.79 19.71
CA CYS A 349 15.38 7.01 19.70
C CYS A 349 14.11 6.84 18.86
N SER A 350 14.24 6.37 17.61
CA SER A 350 13.07 6.11 16.75
C SER A 350 12.14 5.10 17.40
N LYS A 351 12.66 4.03 18.02
CA LYS A 351 11.86 3.04 18.75
C LYS A 351 11.09 3.67 19.92
N ARG A 352 11.70 4.58 20.71
CA ARG A 352 11.02 5.28 21.80
C ARG A 352 9.89 6.19 21.29
N GLN A 353 10.15 6.92 20.21
CA GLN A 353 9.16 7.83 19.61
C GLN A 353 7.95 7.05 19.06
N ILE A 354 8.18 5.96 18.33
CA ILE A 354 7.12 5.07 17.85
C ILE A 354 6.30 4.53 19.03
N ARG A 355 6.94 4.03 20.10
CA ARG A 355 6.22 3.56 21.30
C ARG A 355 5.33 4.64 21.92
N SER A 356 5.84 5.87 22.01
CA SER A 356 5.10 7.01 22.55
C SER A 356 3.82 7.27 21.75
N VAL A 357 3.90 7.31 20.41
CA VAL A 357 2.72 7.47 19.55
C VAL A 357 1.77 6.29 19.67
N VAL A 358 2.27 5.06 19.51
CA VAL A 358 1.44 3.85 19.56
C VAL A 358 0.71 3.70 20.90
N SER A 359 1.35 4.04 22.02
CA SER A 359 0.71 3.98 23.35
C SER A 359 -0.51 4.88 23.50
N LYS A 360 -0.59 5.95 22.69
CA LYS A 360 -1.66 6.95 22.72
C LYS A 360 -2.76 6.69 21.69
N LEU A 361 -2.57 5.73 20.79
CA LEU A 361 -3.56 5.42 19.75
C LEU A 361 -4.87 4.94 20.36
N PRO A 362 -6.01 5.25 19.72
CA PRO A 362 -7.31 4.73 20.15
C PRO A 362 -7.40 3.23 19.87
N GLU A 363 -8.22 2.50 20.64
CA GLU A 363 -8.37 1.05 20.53
C GLU A 363 -8.76 0.59 19.12
N TRP A 364 -9.62 1.34 18.43
CA TRP A 364 -10.03 1.01 17.07
C TRP A 364 -8.87 0.99 16.06
N CYS A 365 -7.84 1.80 16.28
CA CYS A 365 -6.65 1.85 15.44
C CYS A 365 -5.71 0.68 15.74
N LEU A 366 -5.69 0.19 16.98
CA LEU A 366 -4.84 -0.94 17.38
C LEU A 366 -5.44 -2.30 17.00
N MET A 367 -6.72 -2.34 16.63
CA MET A 367 -7.41 -3.55 16.22
C MET A 367 -7.16 -3.88 14.74
N GLU A 368 -6.54 -5.02 14.48
CA GLU A 368 -6.42 -5.56 13.13
C GLU A 368 -7.81 -5.88 12.55
N THR A 369 -8.17 -5.25 11.42
CA THR A 369 -9.46 -5.45 10.78
C THR A 369 -9.41 -6.40 9.58
N SER A 370 -8.24 -6.58 8.96
CA SER A 370 -8.01 -7.39 7.76
C SER A 370 -8.23 -8.90 7.94
N ARG A 371 -8.11 -9.42 9.16
CA ARG A 371 -8.55 -10.79 9.51
C ARG A 371 -10.07 -10.93 9.65
N ARG A 372 -10.80 -9.82 9.79
CA ARG A 372 -12.26 -9.86 9.78
C ARG A 372 -12.70 -10.05 8.34
N ASN A 373 -13.31 -11.19 8.07
CA ASN A 373 -14.03 -11.43 6.83
C ASN A 373 -15.17 -10.40 6.71
N TYR A 374 -14.91 -9.22 6.13
CA TYR A 374 -15.95 -8.24 5.81
C TYR A 374 -16.95 -8.77 4.75
N MET A 375 -16.63 -9.88 4.09
CA MET A 375 -17.57 -10.65 3.26
C MET A 375 -18.45 -11.64 4.05
N VAL A 376 -18.34 -11.69 5.37
CA VAL A 376 -19.31 -12.34 6.25
C VAL A 376 -19.79 -11.31 7.26
N ASN A 377 -20.21 -10.15 6.76
CA ASN A 377 -21.18 -9.35 7.49
C ASN A 377 -22.53 -9.60 6.82
N PRO A 378 -23.47 -10.32 7.46
CA PRO A 378 -24.81 -10.56 6.92
C PRO A 378 -25.56 -9.29 6.50
N GLY A 379 -25.08 -8.10 6.89
CA GLY A 379 -25.68 -6.80 6.59
C GLY A 379 -25.14 -6.02 5.38
N THR A 380 -24.08 -6.48 4.68
CA THR A 380 -23.52 -5.72 3.54
C THR A 380 -23.90 -6.36 2.20
N LEU A 381 -24.89 -5.78 1.53
CA LEU A 381 -25.46 -6.31 0.29
C LEU A 381 -24.80 -5.66 -0.95
N PRO A 382 -24.84 -6.27 -2.15
CA PRO A 382 -24.16 -5.77 -3.35
C PRO A 382 -24.44 -4.29 -3.68
N GLY A 383 -25.67 -3.85 -3.46
CA GLY A 383 -26.15 -2.49 -3.65
C GLY A 383 -25.64 -1.47 -2.63
N ASN A 384 -24.97 -1.90 -1.55
CA ASN A 384 -24.23 -1.02 -0.64
C ASN A 384 -22.87 -0.61 -1.25
N MET A 385 -22.36 -1.35 -2.24
CA MET A 385 -21.02 -1.15 -2.81
C MET A 385 -21.03 -0.46 -4.18
N ILE A 386 -22.19 -0.35 -4.83
CA ILE A 386 -22.35 0.21 -6.18
C ILE A 386 -23.58 1.12 -6.23
N SER A 387 -23.44 2.29 -6.84
CA SER A 387 -24.57 3.20 -7.07
C SER A 387 -25.38 2.80 -8.30
N ALA A 388 -26.65 3.21 -8.36
CA ALA A 388 -27.54 2.98 -9.50
C ALA A 388 -26.93 3.48 -10.83
N ASP A 389 -26.33 4.67 -10.80
CA ASP A 389 -25.64 5.26 -11.97
C ASP A 389 -24.43 4.47 -12.42
N LEU A 390 -23.63 3.98 -11.47
CA LEU A 390 -22.47 3.15 -11.82
C LEU A 390 -22.93 1.80 -12.38
N PHE A 391 -23.95 1.18 -11.80
CA PHE A 391 -24.54 -0.04 -12.33
C PHE A 391 -25.03 0.16 -13.77
N CYS A 392 -25.77 1.24 -14.04
CA CYS A 392 -26.27 1.51 -15.39
C CYS A 392 -25.17 1.77 -16.42
N LYS A 393 -24.11 2.50 -16.04
CA LYS A 393 -22.94 2.68 -16.90
C LYS A 393 -22.26 1.35 -17.24
N LEU A 394 -22.08 0.47 -16.25
CA LEU A 394 -21.49 -0.86 -16.47
C LEU A 394 -22.39 -1.76 -17.33
N TYR A 395 -23.69 -1.73 -17.10
CA TYR A 395 -24.67 -2.49 -17.87
C TYR A 395 -24.70 -2.04 -19.35
N LEU A 396 -24.75 -0.73 -19.58
CA LEU A 396 -24.84 -0.14 -20.93
C LEU A 396 -23.52 -0.21 -21.71
N ARG A 397 -22.37 -0.30 -21.03
CA ARG A 397 -21.05 -0.45 -21.69
C ARG A 397 -20.97 -1.65 -22.64
N ARG A 398 -21.74 -2.71 -22.39
CA ARG A 398 -21.82 -3.88 -23.29
C ARG A 398 -22.80 -3.72 -24.46
N LYS A 399 -23.57 -2.63 -24.49
CA LYS A 399 -24.69 -2.40 -25.41
C LYS A 399 -24.48 -1.19 -26.30
N THR A 400 -23.77 -0.17 -25.83
CA THR A 400 -23.61 1.11 -26.52
C THR A 400 -22.33 1.83 -26.07
N ASN A 401 -21.83 2.70 -26.95
CA ASN A 401 -20.76 3.66 -26.66
C ASN A 401 -21.28 5.10 -26.52
N SER A 402 -22.60 5.30 -26.41
CA SER A 402 -23.16 6.64 -26.26
C SER A 402 -22.60 7.33 -25.01
N PRO A 403 -22.16 8.60 -25.12
CA PRO A 403 -21.65 9.37 -23.98
C PRO A 403 -22.76 9.83 -23.03
N GLU A 404 -23.99 9.93 -23.51
CA GLU A 404 -25.15 10.37 -22.73
C GLU A 404 -25.89 9.16 -22.16
N GLN A 405 -25.52 8.77 -20.93
CA GLN A 405 -26.12 7.66 -20.19
C GLN A 405 -26.59 8.13 -18.82
N TYR A 406 -27.76 7.67 -18.40
CA TYR A 406 -28.34 8.03 -17.11
C TYR A 406 -29.25 6.94 -16.56
N THR A 407 -29.46 7.00 -15.26
CA THR A 407 -30.39 6.12 -14.56
C THR A 407 -31.72 6.81 -14.39
N LYS A 408 -32.81 6.07 -14.62
CA LYS A 408 -34.17 6.54 -14.38
C LYS A 408 -34.84 5.62 -13.38
N ILE A 409 -35.19 6.17 -12.22
CA ILE A 409 -35.92 5.49 -11.15
C ILE A 409 -37.22 6.25 -10.95
N THR A 410 -38.35 5.66 -11.32
CA THR A 410 -39.68 6.22 -11.06
C THR A 410 -40.31 5.55 -9.83
N PRO A 411 -41.36 6.13 -9.23
CA PRO A 411 -42.11 5.49 -8.15
C PRO A 411 -42.61 4.07 -8.50
N GLU A 412 -43.03 3.84 -9.74
CA GLU A 412 -43.52 2.54 -10.21
C GLU A 412 -42.40 1.48 -10.26
N PHE A 413 -41.19 1.90 -10.68
CA PHE A 413 -40.03 1.02 -10.76
C PHE A 413 -39.43 0.75 -9.37
N SER A 414 -39.23 1.80 -8.57
CA SER A 414 -38.65 1.69 -7.23
C SER A 414 -39.42 0.75 -6.30
N GLN A 415 -40.76 0.76 -6.33
CA GLN A 415 -41.58 -0.14 -5.52
C GLN A 415 -41.31 -1.63 -5.80
N LYS A 416 -40.95 -1.96 -7.04
CA LYS A 416 -40.64 -3.30 -7.51
C LYS A 416 -39.15 -3.61 -7.53
N CYS A 417 -38.33 -2.72 -6.95
CA CYS A 417 -36.87 -2.81 -7.04
C CYS A 417 -36.37 -2.90 -8.48
N LYS A 418 -36.97 -2.11 -9.36
CA LYS A 418 -36.56 -1.94 -10.75
C LYS A 418 -36.02 -0.54 -10.97
N MET A 419 -35.21 -0.38 -12.01
CA MET A 419 -34.79 0.89 -12.56
C MET A 419 -34.56 0.76 -14.06
N GLN A 420 -34.42 1.89 -14.75
CA GLN A 420 -34.06 1.91 -16.16
C GLN A 420 -32.66 2.48 -16.35
N CYS A 421 -31.85 1.77 -17.14
CA CYS A 421 -30.59 2.28 -17.64
C CYS A 421 -30.81 2.80 -19.05
N CYS A 422 -30.70 4.12 -19.21
CA CYS A 422 -31.03 4.82 -20.45
C CYS A 422 -29.79 5.40 -21.12
N TYR A 423 -29.80 5.45 -22.44
CA TYR A 423 -28.83 6.20 -23.23
C TYR A 423 -29.51 6.94 -24.38
N VAL A 424 -28.91 8.05 -24.80
CA VAL A 424 -29.40 8.88 -25.91
C VAL A 424 -28.55 8.64 -27.14
N THR A 425 -29.19 8.43 -28.29
CA THR A 425 -28.52 8.36 -29.60
C THR A 425 -29.26 9.27 -30.57
N GLY A 426 -28.67 10.42 -30.90
CA GLY A 426 -29.33 11.45 -31.69
C GLY A 426 -30.52 12.05 -30.94
N ARG A 427 -31.73 12.01 -31.53
CA ARG A 427 -32.97 12.48 -30.88
C ARG A 427 -33.74 11.36 -30.17
N LEU A 428 -33.21 10.14 -30.16
CA LEU A 428 -33.90 8.96 -29.62
C LEU A 428 -33.28 8.56 -28.28
N THR A 429 -34.14 8.20 -27.33
CA THR A 429 -33.75 7.66 -26.02
C THR A 429 -34.09 6.19 -25.96
N TRP A 430 -33.14 5.37 -25.53
CA TRP A 430 -33.28 3.92 -25.36
C TRP A 430 -33.07 3.57 -23.90
N CYS A 431 -33.97 2.77 -23.33
CA CYS A 431 -33.92 2.38 -21.92
C CYS A 431 -34.06 0.87 -21.75
N TYR A 432 -33.23 0.27 -20.89
CA TYR A 432 -33.37 -1.11 -20.47
C TYR A 432 -33.81 -1.17 -19.02
N GLU A 433 -34.88 -1.91 -18.74
CA GLU A 433 -35.29 -2.22 -17.37
C GLU A 433 -34.33 -3.24 -16.75
N VAL A 434 -33.86 -2.96 -15.55
CA VAL A 434 -32.95 -3.79 -14.76
C VAL A 434 -33.40 -3.82 -13.30
N ASP A 435 -32.92 -4.81 -12.55
CA ASP A 435 -33.13 -4.86 -11.11
C ASP A 435 -32.22 -3.86 -10.36
N ILE A 436 -32.80 -3.19 -9.37
CA ILE A 436 -32.05 -2.49 -8.32
C ILE A 436 -31.46 -3.57 -7.42
N LEU A 437 -30.15 -3.53 -7.22
CA LEU A 437 -29.45 -4.53 -6.42
C LEU A 437 -29.89 -4.50 -4.96
N ASP A 438 -29.87 -5.67 -4.31
CA ASP A 438 -30.08 -5.78 -2.87
C ASP A 438 -29.10 -4.86 -2.12
N GLY A 439 -29.60 -4.02 -1.22
CA GLY A 439 -28.84 -2.99 -0.50
C GLY A 439 -28.90 -1.60 -1.11
N MET A 440 -29.20 -1.49 -2.42
CA MET A 440 -29.18 -0.22 -3.13
C MET A 440 -30.42 0.62 -2.79
N SER A 441 -30.25 1.94 -2.72
CA SER A 441 -31.35 2.86 -2.44
C SER A 441 -32.43 2.77 -3.52
N CYS A 442 -33.67 2.64 -3.09
CA CYS A 442 -34.86 2.66 -3.95
C CYS A 442 -35.78 3.86 -3.63
N GLY A 443 -35.32 4.78 -2.79
CA GLY A 443 -36.08 5.95 -2.38
C GLY A 443 -35.62 6.47 -1.02
N GLU A 444 -36.26 7.52 -0.54
CA GLU A 444 -35.84 8.23 0.67
C GLU A 444 -35.84 7.33 1.92
N GLY A 445 -34.62 6.97 2.36
CA GLY A 445 -34.37 6.08 3.49
C GLY A 445 -34.83 4.63 3.27
N LYS A 446 -35.05 4.20 2.02
CA LYS A 446 -35.47 2.83 1.66
C LYS A 446 -34.41 2.16 0.79
N THR A 447 -34.24 0.85 0.98
CA THR A 447 -33.36 0.03 0.13
C THR A 447 -34.11 -1.18 -0.42
N CYS A 448 -33.58 -1.74 -1.49
CA CYS A 448 -34.06 -3.00 -2.05
C CYS A 448 -33.48 -4.21 -1.32
N LEU A 449 -34.30 -5.23 -1.07
CA LEU A 449 -33.82 -6.55 -0.64
C LEU A 449 -34.82 -7.61 -1.12
N LYS A 450 -34.34 -8.66 -1.80
CA LYS A 450 -35.17 -9.76 -2.34
C LYS A 450 -36.37 -9.22 -3.16
N GLY A 451 -36.15 -8.15 -3.93
CA GLY A 451 -37.16 -7.54 -4.80
C GLY A 451 -38.17 -6.61 -4.11
N ALA A 452 -38.01 -6.29 -2.82
CA ALA A 452 -38.90 -5.38 -2.09
C ALA A 452 -38.18 -4.09 -1.65
N CYS A 453 -38.82 -2.94 -1.88
CA CYS A 453 -38.30 -1.62 -1.47
C CYS A 453 -38.88 -1.18 -0.11
N ARG A 454 -38.07 -1.18 0.96
CA ARG A 454 -38.54 -0.92 2.34
C ARG A 454 -37.50 -0.14 3.15
N ARG A 455 -37.95 0.53 4.22
CA ARG A 455 -37.06 1.22 5.19
C ARG A 455 -36.36 0.25 6.13
N ARG A 456 -37.00 -0.87 6.44
CA ARG A 456 -36.48 -1.95 7.27
C ARG A 456 -36.86 -3.27 6.62
N HIS A 457 -35.91 -4.18 6.53
CA HIS A 457 -36.12 -5.53 6.04
C HIS A 457 -36.13 -6.48 7.23
N PRO A 458 -37.15 -7.36 7.36
CA PRO A 458 -37.07 -8.47 8.30
C PRO A 458 -36.00 -9.46 7.79
N TRP A 459 -35.04 -9.78 8.65
CA TRP A 459 -33.98 -10.74 8.35
C TRP A 459 -34.47 -12.16 8.55
#